data_AF-A0A2P2DZA2-F1
#
_entry.id   AF-A0A2P2DZA2-F1
#
_cell.length_a   1.000
_cell.length_b   1.000
_cell.length_c   1.000
_cell.angle_alpha   90.00
_cell.angle_beta   90.00
_cell.angle_gamma   90.00
#
_symmetry.space_group_name_H-M   'P 1'
#
loop_
_entity.id
_entity.type
_entity.pdbx_description
1 polymer ?
#
loop_
_entity_poly.entity_id
_entity_poly.type
_entity_poly.pdbx_seq_one_letter_code
_entity_poly.pdbx_strand_id
1 'polypeptide(L)'
;MAVSIPNQVNPELLPMIRQGLLNQEKVSILIELYEIVDRFATTLFTEEEIQERIKKETGVLPDIISWSDYFQTEVASRYFLESEDSLRKIVDTIRFDLISAHLIFSGKPEYFKNLIRKEALVSKGIDQAKWDHKIEESIHLDILLDYYENLGIGNKPLSLVDKLWYEGFQLNDIAI
;
A
#
# COMPACT_ATOMS: atom_id res chain seq x y z
N MET A 1 -9.88 29.91 -9.82
CA MET A 1 -9.09 29.13 -10.80
C MET A 1 -9.58 27.70 -10.73
N ALA A 2 -10.01 27.11 -11.84
CA ALA A 2 -10.34 25.68 -11.86
C ALA A 2 -9.02 24.91 -11.75
N VAL A 3 -8.80 24.24 -10.62
CA VAL A 3 -7.65 23.37 -10.43
C VAL A 3 -7.88 22.15 -11.32
N SER A 4 -7.12 22.00 -12.40
CA SER A 4 -7.10 20.76 -13.17
C SER A 4 -6.38 19.71 -12.33
N ILE A 5 -7.09 18.68 -11.93
CA ILE A 5 -6.54 17.62 -11.09
C ILE A 5 -5.90 16.57 -12.01
N PRO A 6 -4.68 16.11 -11.74
CA PRO A 6 -4.09 14.98 -12.46
C PRO A 6 -5.01 13.76 -12.38
N ASN A 7 -5.11 12.98 -13.46
CA ASN A 7 -6.00 11.80 -13.52
C ASN A 7 -5.67 10.75 -12.44
N GLN A 8 -4.47 10.79 -11.87
CA GLN A 8 -3.95 9.89 -10.83
C GLN A 8 -4.26 10.36 -9.40
N VAL A 9 -5.04 11.43 -9.21
CA VAL A 9 -5.48 11.87 -7.88
C VAL A 9 -6.93 11.45 -7.69
N ASN A 10 -7.16 10.64 -6.66
CA ASN A 10 -8.48 10.16 -6.31
C ASN A 10 -9.42 11.35 -5.99
N PRO A 11 -10.66 11.38 -6.53
CA PRO A 11 -11.64 12.43 -6.26
C PRO A 11 -11.94 12.67 -4.77
N GLU A 12 -11.79 11.66 -3.91
CA GLU A 12 -11.96 11.78 -2.46
C GLU A 12 -10.97 12.77 -1.82
N LEU A 13 -9.85 13.07 -2.49
CA LEU A 13 -8.84 14.01 -1.98
C LEU A 13 -9.17 15.47 -2.29
N LEU A 14 -10.14 15.74 -3.18
CA LEU A 14 -10.48 17.10 -3.60
C LEU A 14 -10.88 18.03 -2.45
N PRO A 15 -11.68 17.61 -1.45
CA PRO A 15 -11.97 18.45 -0.30
C PRO A 15 -10.70 18.85 0.46
N MET A 16 -9.77 17.90 0.68
CA MET A 16 -8.52 18.14 1.41
C MET A 16 -7.60 19.11 0.66
N ILE A 17 -7.49 18.96 -0.67
CA ILE A 17 -6.73 19.88 -1.53
C ILE A 17 -7.34 21.28 -1.48
N ARG A 18 -8.67 21.40 -1.62
CA ARG A 18 -9.36 22.70 -1.58
C ARG A 18 -9.25 23.41 -0.24
N GLN A 19 -9.19 22.64 0.85
CA GLN A 19 -9.01 23.15 2.20
C GLN A 19 -7.55 23.51 2.52
N GLY A 20 -6.61 23.22 1.61
CA GLY A 20 -5.18 23.46 1.80
C GLY A 20 -4.49 22.47 2.74
N LEU A 21 -5.15 21.36 3.09
CA LEU A 21 -4.57 20.28 3.91
C LEU A 21 -3.50 19.50 3.14
N LEU A 22 -3.69 19.38 1.82
CA LEU A 22 -2.73 18.79 0.90
C LEU A 22 -2.20 19.89 -0.02
N ASN A 23 -0.96 20.30 0.20
CA ASN A 23 -0.27 21.21 -0.71
C ASN A 23 0.19 20.47 -1.98
N GLN A 24 0.73 21.20 -2.94
CA GLN A 24 1.14 20.65 -4.24
C GLN A 24 2.18 19.53 -4.10
N GLU A 25 3.12 19.64 -3.17
CA GLU A 25 4.17 18.64 -2.98
C GLU A 25 3.60 17.34 -2.40
N LYS A 26 2.73 17.43 -1.39
CA LYS A 26 2.01 16.27 -0.84
C LYS A 26 1.17 15.57 -1.91
N VAL A 27 0.51 16.33 -2.78
CA VAL A 27 -0.24 15.76 -3.92
C VAL A 27 0.71 15.02 -4.87
N SER A 28 1.88 15.57 -5.18
CA SER A 28 2.88 14.87 -6.01
C SER A 28 3.38 13.57 -5.37
N ILE A 29 3.63 13.55 -4.06
CA ILE A 29 4.01 12.34 -3.32
C ILE A 29 2.90 11.28 -3.36
N LEU A 30 1.64 11.70 -3.23
CA LEU A 30 0.49 10.80 -3.31
C LEU A 30 0.26 10.25 -4.73
N ILE A 31 0.59 11.01 -5.77
CA ILE A 31 0.59 10.51 -7.16
C ILE A 31 1.69 9.45 -7.33
N GLU A 32 2.88 9.69 -6.79
CA GLU A 32 3.96 8.69 -6.80
C GLU A 32 3.54 7.39 -6.10
N LEU A 33 2.89 7.49 -4.94
CA LEU A 33 2.30 6.33 -4.25
C LEU A 33 1.30 5.58 -5.14
N TYR A 34 0.39 6.30 -5.79
CA TYR A 34 -0.58 5.71 -6.72
C TYR A 34 0.13 4.91 -7.82
N GLU A 35 1.12 5.52 -8.46
CA GLU A 35 1.89 4.87 -9.54
C GLU A 35 2.70 3.68 -9.05
N ILE A 36 3.24 3.73 -7.82
CA ILE A 36 3.92 2.59 -7.21
C ILE A 36 2.94 1.43 -7.07
N VAL A 37 1.81 1.64 -6.38
CA VAL A 37 0.84 0.57 -6.10
C VAL A 37 0.27 -0.01 -7.39
N ASP A 38 -0.03 0.82 -8.40
CA ASP A 38 -0.59 0.39 -9.68
C ASP A 38 0.33 -0.58 -10.44
N ARG A 39 1.65 -0.38 -10.34
CA ARG A 39 2.62 -1.30 -10.96
C ARG A 39 2.57 -2.70 -10.33
N PHE A 40 2.38 -2.79 -9.01
CA PHE A 40 2.36 -4.05 -8.26
C PHE A 40 1.00 -4.75 -8.33
N ALA A 41 -0.09 -4.00 -8.24
CA ALA A 41 -1.43 -4.55 -8.20
C ALA A 41 -1.82 -5.23 -9.52
N THR A 42 -2.49 -6.36 -9.42
CA THR A 42 -3.09 -7.11 -10.55
C THR A 42 -4.57 -7.37 -10.36
N THR A 43 -5.09 -7.05 -9.19
CA THR A 43 -6.48 -7.18 -8.78
C THR A 43 -7.05 -5.80 -8.48
N LEU A 44 -8.38 -5.72 -8.39
CA LEU A 44 -9.08 -4.52 -7.92
C LEU A 44 -9.24 -4.57 -6.41
N PHE A 45 -9.38 -3.41 -5.78
CA PHE A 45 -9.70 -3.31 -4.35
C PHE A 45 -11.16 -3.70 -4.11
N THR A 46 -12.06 -3.26 -4.99
CA THR A 46 -13.48 -3.64 -4.96
C THR A 46 -13.79 -4.56 -6.13
N GLU A 47 -14.50 -5.67 -5.89
CA GLU A 47 -14.92 -6.58 -6.96
C GLU A 47 -15.93 -5.92 -7.92
N GLU A 48 -15.87 -6.27 -9.21
CA GLU A 48 -16.73 -5.69 -10.25
C GLU A 48 -18.23 -5.88 -9.96
N GLU A 49 -18.63 -7.03 -9.39
CA GLU A 49 -20.03 -7.27 -9.00
C GLU A 49 -20.51 -6.27 -7.93
N ILE A 50 -19.64 -5.96 -6.96
CA ILE A 50 -19.93 -4.99 -5.91
C ILE A 50 -20.02 -3.58 -6.50
N GLN A 51 -19.11 -3.23 -7.42
CA GLN A 51 -19.11 -1.93 -8.09
C GLN A 51 -20.42 -1.70 -8.88
N GLU A 52 -20.84 -2.70 -9.67
CA GLU A 52 -22.08 -2.60 -10.44
C GLU A 52 -23.33 -2.60 -9.54
N ARG A 53 -23.32 -3.32 -8.41
CA ARG A 53 -24.38 -3.22 -7.41
C ARG A 53 -24.49 -1.80 -6.84
N ILE A 54 -23.36 -1.21 -6.41
CA ILE A 54 -23.33 0.17 -5.89
C ILE A 54 -23.83 1.15 -6.94
N LYS A 55 -23.38 1.02 -8.19
CA LYS A 55 -23.82 1.86 -9.30
C LYS A 55 -25.30 1.74 -9.59
N LYS A 56 -25.87 0.54 -9.48
CA LYS A 56 -27.32 0.32 -9.63
C LYS A 56 -28.12 0.99 -8.50
N GLU A 57 -27.60 1.00 -7.29
CA GLU A 57 -28.28 1.57 -6.11
C GLU A 57 -28.14 3.09 -6.02
N THR A 58 -26.97 3.63 -6.38
CA THR A 58 -26.60 5.04 -6.15
C THR A 58 -26.52 5.88 -7.42
N GLY A 59 -26.45 5.24 -8.60
CA GLY A 59 -26.28 5.89 -9.90
C GLY A 59 -24.83 6.22 -10.27
N VAL A 60 -23.85 5.96 -9.39
CA VAL A 60 -22.42 6.25 -9.60
C VAL A 60 -21.54 5.08 -9.17
N LEU A 61 -20.35 4.95 -9.76
CA LEU A 61 -19.34 4.00 -9.29
C LEU A 61 -18.77 4.45 -7.94
N PRO A 62 -18.27 3.53 -7.09
CA PRO A 62 -17.54 3.92 -5.89
C PRO A 62 -16.28 4.71 -6.25
N ASP A 63 -15.90 5.66 -5.41
CA ASP A 63 -14.70 6.49 -5.64
C ASP A 63 -13.39 5.71 -5.41
N ILE A 64 -13.44 4.58 -4.71
CA ILE A 64 -12.30 3.67 -4.50
C ILE A 64 -12.56 2.35 -5.25
N ILE A 65 -11.82 2.13 -6.34
CA ILE A 65 -11.96 0.93 -7.19
C ILE A 65 -10.69 0.10 -7.17
N SER A 66 -9.54 0.75 -7.33
CA SER A 66 -8.21 0.12 -7.39
C SER A 66 -7.51 0.13 -6.02
N TRP A 67 -6.47 -0.69 -5.86
CA TRP A 67 -5.59 -0.61 -4.70
C TRP A 67 -4.89 0.74 -4.63
N SER A 68 -4.52 1.33 -5.77
CA SER A 68 -3.89 2.64 -5.83
C SER A 68 -4.80 3.75 -5.28
N ASP A 69 -6.11 3.69 -5.59
CA ASP A 69 -7.13 4.59 -4.99
C ASP A 69 -7.17 4.45 -3.48
N TYR A 70 -7.22 3.21 -3.00
CA TYR A 70 -7.29 2.90 -1.58
C TYR A 70 -6.07 3.42 -0.83
N PHE A 71 -4.86 3.04 -1.28
CA PHE A 71 -3.61 3.45 -0.63
C PHE A 71 -3.44 4.97 -0.64
N GLN A 72 -3.74 5.63 -1.76
CA GLN A 72 -3.64 7.08 -1.86
C GLN A 72 -4.59 7.78 -0.89
N THR A 73 -5.83 7.29 -0.79
CA THR A 73 -6.86 7.85 0.10
C THR A 73 -6.54 7.59 1.58
N GLU A 74 -6.10 6.38 1.90
CA GLU A 74 -5.76 5.98 3.27
C GLU A 74 -4.54 6.75 3.78
N VAL A 75 -3.48 6.87 2.98
CA VAL A 75 -2.27 7.62 3.37
C VAL A 75 -2.59 9.10 3.50
N ALA A 76 -3.33 9.68 2.57
CA ALA A 76 -3.71 11.09 2.68
C ALA A 76 -4.54 11.36 3.94
N SER A 77 -5.58 10.56 4.19
CA SER A 77 -6.49 10.78 5.33
C SER A 77 -5.81 10.62 6.69
N ARG A 78 -4.85 9.70 6.82
CA ARG A 78 -4.11 9.47 8.06
C ARG A 78 -2.96 10.45 8.28
N TYR A 79 -2.26 10.83 7.21
CA TYR A 79 -0.96 11.50 7.32
C TYR A 79 -0.92 12.91 6.72
N PHE A 80 -2.07 13.55 6.45
CA PHE A 80 -2.08 14.91 5.90
C PHE A 80 -1.40 15.96 6.81
N LEU A 81 -1.31 15.72 8.13
CA LEU A 81 -0.61 16.61 9.07
C LEU A 81 0.90 16.40 9.09
N GLU A 82 1.41 15.29 8.55
CA GLU A 82 2.83 15.00 8.49
C GLU A 82 3.57 15.96 7.55
N SER A 83 4.88 16.11 7.74
CA SER A 83 5.71 16.83 6.76
C SER A 83 5.83 16.04 5.46
N GLU A 84 6.23 16.72 4.38
CA GLU A 84 6.50 16.12 3.08
C GLU A 84 7.59 15.04 3.18
N ASP A 85 8.63 15.29 3.96
CA ASP A 85 9.70 14.30 4.22
C ASP A 85 9.19 13.05 4.95
N SER A 86 8.32 13.23 5.95
CA SER A 86 7.68 12.13 6.67
C SER A 86 6.76 11.34 5.74
N LEU A 87 5.98 12.05 4.91
CA LEU A 87 5.11 11.44 3.91
C LEU A 87 5.90 10.64 2.86
N ARG A 88 7.05 11.14 2.39
CA ARG A 88 7.95 10.40 1.49
C ARG A 88 8.44 9.11 2.11
N LYS A 89 8.86 9.14 3.38
CA LYS A 89 9.27 7.93 4.11
C LYS A 89 8.14 6.92 4.20
N ILE A 90 6.90 7.36 4.40
CA ILE A 90 5.74 6.46 4.41
C ILE A 90 5.57 5.79 3.04
N VAL A 91 5.66 6.55 1.95
CA VAL A 91 5.59 6.02 0.58
C VAL A 91 6.73 5.03 0.30
N ASP A 92 7.95 5.36 0.73
CA ASP A 92 9.12 4.48 0.61
C ASP A 92 8.92 3.18 1.40
N THR A 93 8.39 3.24 2.62
CA THR A 93 8.07 2.05 3.43
C THR A 93 7.04 1.18 2.71
N ILE A 94 5.98 1.76 2.15
CA ILE A 94 4.98 1.00 1.38
C ILE A 94 5.64 0.33 0.17
N ARG A 95 6.49 1.04 -0.57
CA ARG A 95 7.23 0.47 -1.71
C ARG A 95 8.14 -0.68 -1.27
N PHE A 96 8.84 -0.51 -0.16
CA PHE A 96 9.70 -1.53 0.42
C PHE A 96 8.90 -2.79 0.80
N ASP A 97 7.73 -2.63 1.41
CA ASP A 97 6.84 -3.72 1.80
C ASP A 97 6.30 -4.46 0.58
N LEU A 98 5.88 -3.76 -0.47
CA LEU A 98 5.42 -4.38 -1.72
C LEU A 98 6.51 -5.22 -2.39
N ILE A 99 7.74 -4.72 -2.41
CA ILE A 99 8.89 -5.46 -2.94
C ILE A 99 9.22 -6.66 -2.04
N SER A 100 9.24 -6.46 -0.72
CA SER A 100 9.52 -7.53 0.25
C SER A 100 8.48 -8.65 0.17
N ALA A 101 7.19 -8.30 0.08
CA ALA A 101 6.11 -9.26 -0.15
C ALA A 101 6.35 -10.09 -1.42
N HIS A 102 6.77 -9.46 -2.52
CA HIS A 102 7.15 -10.19 -3.74
C HIS A 102 8.31 -11.16 -3.49
N LEU A 103 9.40 -10.68 -2.90
CA LEU A 103 10.63 -11.46 -2.70
C LEU A 103 10.44 -12.63 -1.73
N ILE A 104 9.63 -12.45 -0.68
CA ILE A 104 9.40 -13.46 0.36
C ILE A 104 8.48 -14.56 -0.16
N PHE A 105 7.37 -14.22 -0.81
CA PHE A 105 6.29 -15.17 -1.09
C PHE A 105 6.28 -15.72 -2.52
N SER A 106 6.98 -15.10 -3.47
CA SER A 106 7.03 -15.60 -4.85
C SER A 106 7.60 -17.01 -4.93
N GLY A 107 6.85 -17.91 -5.58
CA GLY A 107 7.22 -19.32 -5.73
C GLY A 107 7.17 -20.15 -4.45
N LYS A 108 6.71 -19.59 -3.32
CA LYS A 108 6.54 -20.34 -2.08
C LYS A 108 5.28 -21.20 -2.12
N PRO A 109 5.32 -22.42 -1.55
CA PRO A 109 4.17 -23.31 -1.48
C PRO A 109 3.12 -22.81 -0.48
N GLU A 110 1.87 -23.22 -0.68
CA GLU A 110 0.74 -22.76 0.16
C GLU A 110 0.89 -23.13 1.65
N TYR A 111 1.58 -24.24 1.97
CA TYR A 111 1.84 -24.59 3.38
C TYR A 111 2.71 -23.54 4.09
N PHE A 112 3.61 -22.87 3.38
CA PHE A 112 4.47 -21.83 3.96
C PHE A 112 3.63 -20.61 4.35
N LYS A 113 2.72 -20.19 3.46
CA LYS A 113 1.79 -19.09 3.74
C LYS A 113 0.86 -19.41 4.91
N ASN A 114 0.33 -20.63 4.95
CA ASN A 114 -0.51 -21.09 6.07
C ASN A 114 0.24 -21.11 7.41
N LEU A 115 1.55 -21.38 7.40
CA LEU A 115 2.38 -21.28 8.59
C LEU A 115 2.44 -19.83 9.10
N ILE A 116 2.72 -18.87 8.21
CA ILE A 116 2.76 -17.43 8.56
C ILE A 116 1.43 -16.99 9.17
N ARG A 117 0.29 -17.28 8.51
CA ARG A 117 -1.04 -16.93 9.04
C ARG A 117 -1.27 -17.48 10.45
N LYS A 118 -0.85 -18.74 10.68
CA LYS A 118 -1.00 -19.41 11.97
C LYS A 118 -0.13 -18.74 13.05
N GLU A 119 1.13 -18.45 12.74
CA GLU A 119 2.06 -17.80 13.67
C GLU A 119 1.59 -16.38 14.02
N ALA A 120 1.11 -15.64 13.02
CA ALA A 120 0.56 -14.30 13.20
C ALA A 120 -0.72 -14.30 14.02
N LEU A 121 -1.64 -15.26 13.79
CA LEU A 121 -2.85 -15.40 14.58
C LEU A 121 -2.56 -15.63 16.07
N VAL A 122 -1.57 -16.48 16.37
CA VAL A 122 -1.10 -16.70 17.75
C VAL A 122 -0.50 -15.41 18.32
N SER A 123 0.31 -14.71 17.52
CA SER A 123 1.00 -13.48 17.90
C SER A 123 0.02 -12.33 18.21
N LYS A 124 -1.02 -12.17 17.39
CA LYS A 124 -2.12 -11.19 17.58
C LYS A 124 -2.94 -11.45 18.86
N GLY A 125 -2.91 -12.67 19.39
CA GLY A 125 -3.54 -13.01 20.67
C GLY A 125 -2.75 -12.60 21.90
N ILE A 126 -1.51 -12.11 21.74
CA ILE A 126 -0.65 -11.65 22.83
C ILE A 126 -0.88 -10.16 23.07
N ASP A 127 -1.00 -9.78 24.34
CA ASP A 127 -1.09 -8.39 24.78
C ASP A 127 0.06 -7.54 24.18
N GLN A 128 -0.30 -6.42 23.54
CA GLN A 128 0.64 -5.51 22.89
C GLN A 128 1.77 -5.04 23.81
N ALA A 129 1.50 -4.89 25.11
CA ALA A 129 2.52 -4.51 26.09
C ALA A 129 3.63 -5.56 26.27
N LYS A 130 3.46 -6.77 25.71
CA LYS A 130 4.40 -7.89 25.79
C LYS A 130 5.01 -8.27 24.44
N TRP A 131 4.82 -7.45 23.41
CA TRP A 131 5.40 -7.72 22.11
C TRP A 131 6.92 -7.62 22.18
N ASP A 132 7.57 -8.63 21.62
CA ASP A 132 8.99 -8.60 21.31
C ASP A 132 9.17 -8.55 19.79
N HIS A 133 10.41 -8.42 19.34
CA HIS A 133 10.71 -8.33 17.91
C HIS A 133 10.21 -9.54 17.09
N LYS A 134 10.11 -10.73 17.70
CA LYS A 134 9.62 -11.92 16.99
C LYS A 134 8.11 -11.85 16.77
N ILE A 135 7.38 -11.36 17.77
CA ILE A 135 5.93 -11.14 17.67
C ILE A 135 5.66 -10.07 16.62
N GLU A 136 6.40 -8.96 16.64
CA GLU A 136 6.29 -7.90 15.64
C GLU A 136 6.59 -8.42 14.22
N GLU A 137 7.68 -9.16 14.04
CA GLU A 137 8.06 -9.76 12.76
C GLU A 137 6.98 -10.72 12.24
N SER A 138 6.45 -11.59 13.11
CA SER A 138 5.37 -12.53 12.77
C SER A 138 4.11 -11.81 12.28
N ILE A 139 3.71 -10.73 12.97
CA ILE A 139 2.55 -9.91 12.58
C ILE A 139 2.83 -9.15 11.27
N HIS A 140 4.05 -8.62 11.11
CA HIS A 140 4.42 -7.91 9.89
C HIS A 140 4.47 -8.83 8.67
N LEU A 141 5.00 -10.05 8.81
CA LEU A 141 4.98 -11.06 7.74
C LEU A 141 3.56 -11.42 7.29
N ASP A 142 2.58 -11.39 8.20
CA ASP A 142 1.16 -11.56 7.85
C ASP A 142 0.63 -10.40 7.02
N ILE A 143 1.00 -9.15 7.36
CA ILE A 143 0.64 -7.97 6.56
C ILE A 143 1.25 -8.07 5.15
N LEU A 144 2.52 -8.47 5.05
CA LEU A 144 3.18 -8.67 3.76
C LEU A 144 2.52 -9.81 2.96
N LEU A 145 2.05 -10.86 3.63
CA LEU A 145 1.30 -11.93 3.00
C LEU A 145 -0.05 -11.43 2.46
N ASP A 146 -0.78 -10.64 3.27
CA ASP A 146 -2.03 -10.01 2.85
C ASP A 146 -1.80 -9.11 1.64
N TYR A 147 -0.71 -8.33 1.60
CA TYR A 147 -0.36 -7.55 0.41
C TYR A 147 -0.09 -8.45 -0.80
N TYR A 148 0.71 -9.51 -0.62
CA TYR A 148 1.06 -10.42 -1.69
C TYR A 148 -0.18 -11.04 -2.37
N GLU A 149 -1.15 -11.46 -1.57
CA GLU A 149 -2.35 -12.15 -2.06
C GLU A 149 -3.43 -11.19 -2.54
N ASN A 150 -3.74 -10.17 -1.76
CA ASN A 150 -4.86 -9.28 -2.07
C ASN A 150 -4.58 -8.41 -3.30
N LEU A 151 -3.34 -7.94 -3.47
CA LEU A 151 -2.92 -7.18 -4.66
C LEU A 151 -2.55 -8.12 -5.83
N GLY A 152 -2.45 -9.43 -5.59
CA GLY A 152 -1.99 -10.40 -6.57
C GLY A 152 -0.54 -10.14 -7.04
N ILE A 153 0.33 -9.71 -6.14
CA ILE A 153 1.72 -9.30 -6.43
C ILE A 153 2.50 -10.40 -7.19
N GLY A 154 2.26 -11.67 -6.84
CA GLY A 154 2.91 -12.82 -7.48
C GLY A 154 2.55 -13.06 -8.95
N ASN A 155 1.52 -12.38 -9.48
CA ASN A 155 1.08 -12.55 -10.86
C ASN A 155 1.93 -11.76 -11.86
N LYS A 156 2.77 -10.83 -11.38
CA LYS A 156 3.70 -10.04 -12.20
C LYS A 156 5.15 -10.28 -11.73
N PRO A 157 6.13 -10.31 -12.66
CA PRO A 157 7.53 -10.33 -12.26
C PRO A 157 7.94 -8.97 -11.68
N LEU A 158 8.80 -8.99 -10.66
CA LEU A 158 9.38 -7.78 -10.10
C LEU A 158 10.29 -7.09 -11.13
N SER A 159 10.06 -5.79 -11.35
CA SER A 159 10.80 -4.99 -12.32
C SER A 159 12.28 -4.81 -11.92
N LEU A 160 13.16 -4.59 -12.90
CA LEU A 160 14.58 -4.31 -12.60
C LEU A 160 14.75 -3.00 -11.83
N VAL A 161 13.93 -1.99 -12.10
CA VAL A 161 13.97 -0.68 -11.43
C VAL A 161 13.64 -0.84 -9.94
N ASP A 162 12.64 -1.64 -9.60
CA ASP A 162 12.26 -1.87 -8.21
C ASP A 162 13.30 -2.70 -7.46
N LYS A 163 13.92 -3.69 -8.13
CA LYS A 163 15.06 -4.44 -7.57
C LYS A 163 16.24 -3.52 -7.23
N LEU A 164 16.65 -2.68 -8.17
CA LEU A 164 17.77 -1.75 -7.96
C LEU A 164 17.47 -0.73 -6.86
N TRP A 165 16.23 -0.23 -6.80
CA TRP A 165 15.81 0.66 -5.73
C TRP A 165 15.88 -0.03 -4.36
N TYR A 166 15.43 -1.29 -4.26
CA TYR A 166 15.46 -2.08 -3.03
C TYR A 166 16.88 -2.40 -2.56
N GLU A 167 17.77 -2.76 -3.48
CA GLU A 167 19.20 -2.97 -3.18
C GLU A 167 19.87 -1.69 -2.65
N GLY A 168 19.43 -0.52 -3.12
CA GLY A 168 19.89 0.77 -2.62
C GLY A 168 19.59 1.01 -1.14
N PHE A 169 18.48 0.46 -0.62
CA PHE A 169 18.17 0.52 0.82
C PHE A 169 19.14 -0.31 1.64
N GLN A 170 19.49 -1.52 1.19
CA GLN A 170 20.41 -2.40 1.92
C GLN A 170 21.82 -1.82 2.02
N LEU A 171 22.27 -1.06 1.01
CA LEU A 171 23.59 -0.43 1.00
C LEU A 171 23.70 0.73 2.00
N ASN A 172 22.61 1.44 2.25
CA ASN A 172 22.60 2.56 3.20
C ASN A 172 22.66 2.08 4.67
N ASP A 173 22.10 0.90 4.97
CA ASP A 173 22.20 0.28 6.31
C ASP A 173 23.59 -0.29 6.62
N ILE A 174 24.39 -0.64 5.60
CA ILE A 174 25.76 -1.18 5.78
C ILE A 174 26.79 -0.03 5.94
N ALA A 175 26.44 1.19 5.58
CA ALA A 175 27.35 2.34 5.57
C ALA A 175 27.37 3.16 6.89
N ILE A 176 26.80 2.62 7.98
CA ILE A 176 26.80 3.23 9.33
C ILE A 176 27.72 2.45 10.26
#